data_AF-A0A955LJA3-F1
#
_entry.id   AF-A0A955LJA3-F1
#
_cell.length_a   1.000
_cell.length_b   1.000
_cell.length_c   1.000
_cell.angle_alpha   90.00
_cell.angle_beta   90.00
_cell.angle_gamma   90.00
#
_symmetry.space_group_name_H-M   'P 1'
#
loop_
_entity.id
_entity.type
_entity.pdbx_description
1 polymer ?
#
loop_
_entity_poly.entity_id
_entity_poly.type
_entity_poly.pdbx_seq_one_letter_code
_entity_poly.pdbx_strand_id
1 'polypeptide(L)'
;AALFEVMARLGKDEQLWLQYILYPTDQKEPLARAKAEIEKIKGIPKVEKESMLDTIVLFPLRLLGVLPTPSAGSKPELDKKMTGLTSGEKTVLESIERKTSKIGFECKIRFVYTGKRTAFNKGKVAAAFIGAIKQFNTYNMQSLKPDFKKTGISGSIILFKDKRNNERKTALIRAYRARSAGVGLARFFMSTEELATLWHFPILLQAKSPALRITESKKQEAPSYIPFE
;
A
#
# COMPACT_ATOMS: atom_id res chain seq x y z
N ALA A 1 3.85 -10.90 14.49
CA ALA A 1 4.34 -11.05 15.87
C ALA A 1 5.10 -9.80 16.31
N ALA A 2 6.05 -9.32 15.49
CA ALA A 2 6.82 -8.11 15.78
C ALA A 2 5.97 -6.85 16.06
N LEU A 3 4.86 -6.65 15.36
CA LEU A 3 3.98 -5.49 15.61
C LEU A 3 3.45 -5.46 17.06
N PHE A 4 3.00 -6.61 17.58
CA PHE A 4 2.51 -6.69 18.96
C PHE A 4 3.60 -6.52 19.99
N GLU A 5 4.80 -6.99 19.70
CA GLU A 5 5.94 -6.76 20.58
C GLU A 5 6.24 -5.25 20.71
N VAL A 6 6.13 -4.50 19.60
CA VAL A 6 6.23 -3.03 19.65
C VAL A 6 5.11 -2.42 20.48
N MET A 7 3.88 -2.91 20.32
CA MET A 7 2.74 -2.41 21.10
C MET A 7 2.84 -2.78 22.60
N ALA A 8 3.41 -3.93 22.93
CA ALA A 8 3.65 -4.37 24.30
C ALA A 8 4.72 -3.54 25.02
N ARG A 9 5.64 -2.91 24.26
CA ARG A 9 6.69 -2.03 24.81
C ARG A 9 6.22 -0.61 25.11
N LEU A 10 4.95 -0.28 24.81
CA LEU A 10 4.36 1.02 25.11
C LEU A 10 4.18 1.17 26.62
N GLY A 11 4.67 2.28 27.16
CA GLY A 11 4.55 2.62 28.57
C GLY A 11 3.23 3.32 28.91
N LYS A 12 3.05 3.61 30.20
CA LYS A 12 1.97 4.47 30.69
C LYS A 12 2.06 5.83 29.99
N ASP A 13 0.92 6.34 29.53
CA ASP A 13 0.80 7.61 28.77
C ASP A 13 1.37 7.61 27.34
N GLU A 14 1.70 6.44 26.77
CA GLU A 14 1.99 6.24 25.35
C GLU A 14 0.86 5.48 24.65
N GLN A 15 0.55 5.85 23.41
CA GLN A 15 -0.47 5.19 22.61
C GLN A 15 -0.01 5.06 21.15
N LEU A 16 -0.27 3.88 20.58
CA LEU A 16 -0.01 3.57 19.19
C LEU A 16 -1.31 3.16 18.53
N TRP A 17 -1.67 3.86 17.47
CA TRP A 17 -2.89 3.64 16.71
C TRP A 17 -2.55 3.24 15.29
N LEU A 18 -3.13 2.13 14.84
CA LEU A 18 -3.02 1.63 13.48
C LEU A 18 -4.41 1.60 12.86
N GLN A 19 -4.51 2.06 11.61
CA GLN A 19 -5.77 2.13 10.90
C GLN A 19 -5.60 1.69 9.45
N TYR A 20 -6.46 0.76 9.06
CA TYR A 20 -6.63 0.33 7.69
C TYR A 20 -7.96 0.89 7.18
N ILE A 21 -7.93 1.51 6.02
CA ILE A 21 -9.13 2.02 5.37
C ILE A 21 -9.19 1.42 3.97
N LEU A 22 -10.28 0.73 3.71
CA LEU A 22 -10.53 0.01 2.48
C LEU A 22 -11.63 0.73 1.71
N TYR A 23 -11.37 0.98 0.42
CA TYR A 23 -12.35 1.52 -0.51
C TYR A 23 -12.58 0.48 -1.60
N PRO A 24 -13.84 0.13 -1.90
CA PRO A 24 -14.14 -0.66 -3.08
C PRO A 24 -13.69 0.12 -4.31
N THR A 25 -13.04 -0.56 -5.25
CA THR A 25 -12.53 0.04 -6.49
C THR A 25 -12.83 -0.90 -7.66
N ASP A 26 -12.95 -0.32 -8.85
CA ASP A 26 -13.07 -1.08 -10.08
C ASP A 26 -11.72 -1.73 -10.41
N GLN A 27 -11.71 -3.04 -10.63
CA GLN A 27 -10.48 -3.81 -10.92
C GLN A 27 -9.83 -3.45 -12.27
N LYS A 28 -10.45 -2.58 -13.07
CA LYS A 28 -9.98 -2.17 -14.41
C LYS A 28 -8.64 -1.43 -14.36
N GLU A 29 -8.48 -0.47 -13.46
CA GLU A 29 -7.26 0.33 -13.36
C GLU A 29 -6.06 -0.48 -12.82
N PRO A 30 -6.21 -1.30 -11.76
CA PRO A 30 -5.17 -2.24 -11.34
C PRO A 30 -4.78 -3.23 -12.43
N LEU A 31 -5.75 -3.77 -13.18
CA LEU A 31 -5.49 -4.70 -14.28
C LEU A 31 -4.69 -4.03 -15.42
N ALA A 32 -5.03 -2.79 -15.77
CA ALA A 32 -4.27 -2.03 -16.77
C ALA A 32 -2.82 -1.76 -16.30
N ARG A 33 -2.64 -1.45 -15.01
CA ARG A 33 -1.30 -1.28 -14.41
C ARG A 33 -0.51 -2.58 -14.42
N ALA A 34 -1.14 -3.71 -14.08
CA ALA A 34 -0.52 -5.03 -14.13
C ALA A 34 -0.06 -5.38 -15.55
N LYS A 35 -0.95 -5.25 -16.55
CA LYS A 35 -0.60 -5.48 -17.96
C LYS A 35 0.58 -4.63 -18.42
N ALA A 36 0.57 -3.34 -18.09
CA ALA A 36 1.66 -2.44 -18.44
C ALA A 36 2.99 -2.80 -17.77
N GLU A 37 2.97 -3.43 -16.60
CA GLU A 37 4.19 -3.91 -15.93
C GLU A 37 4.68 -5.23 -16.52
N ILE A 38 3.76 -6.13 -16.87
CA ILE A 38 4.05 -7.39 -17.56
C ILE A 38 4.69 -7.12 -18.92
N GLU A 39 4.17 -6.17 -19.68
CA GLU A 39 4.71 -5.77 -20.99
C GLU A 39 6.14 -5.22 -20.87
N LYS A 40 6.43 -4.42 -19.83
CA LYS A 40 7.80 -3.95 -19.56
C LYS A 40 8.75 -5.09 -19.25
N ILE A 41 8.34 -6.03 -18.40
CA ILE A 41 9.16 -7.19 -18.04
C ILE A 41 9.41 -8.08 -19.28
N LYS A 42 8.40 -8.21 -20.15
CA LYS A 42 8.53 -8.91 -21.44
C LYS A 42 9.35 -8.12 -22.48
N GLY A 43 9.76 -6.89 -22.17
CA GLY A 43 10.56 -6.03 -23.05
C GLY A 43 9.82 -5.60 -24.30
N ILE A 44 8.48 -5.45 -24.22
CA ILE A 44 7.65 -4.89 -25.28
C ILE A 44 7.74 -3.36 -25.11
N PRO A 45 8.27 -2.61 -26.10
CA PRO A 45 8.30 -1.16 -26.01
C PRO A 45 6.86 -0.64 -25.90
N LYS A 46 6.59 0.17 -24.88
CA LYS A 46 5.31 0.85 -24.75
C LYS A 46 5.10 1.69 -25.99
N VAL A 47 4.06 1.40 -26.76
CA VAL A 47 3.46 2.39 -27.65
C VAL A 47 2.88 3.44 -26.72
N GLU A 48 3.57 4.57 -26.57
CA GLU A 48 3.03 5.71 -25.84
C GLU A 48 1.68 6.04 -26.48
N LYS A 49 0.63 6.10 -25.66
CA LYS A 49 -0.65 6.60 -26.15
C LYS A 49 -0.39 8.05 -26.52
N GLU A 50 -0.41 8.35 -27.82
CA GLU A 50 -0.29 9.73 -28.33
C GLU A 50 -1.20 10.63 -27.47
N SER A 51 -0.62 11.67 -26.88
CA SER A 51 -1.38 12.64 -26.11
C SER A 51 -2.40 13.28 -27.06
N MET A 52 -3.60 13.60 -26.59
CA MET A 52 -4.61 14.29 -27.41
C MET A 52 -4.07 15.57 -28.07
N LEU A 53 -3.04 16.19 -27.46
CA LEU A 53 -2.30 17.32 -28.01
C LEU A 53 -1.43 16.95 -29.21
N ASP A 54 -0.77 15.79 -29.19
CA ASP A 54 0.05 15.30 -30.30
C ASP A 54 -0.84 15.00 -31.50
N THR A 55 -2.02 14.41 -31.28
CA THR A 55 -2.99 14.15 -32.35
C THR A 55 -3.49 15.46 -32.99
N ILE A 56 -3.78 16.51 -32.22
CA ILE A 56 -4.27 17.79 -32.78
C ILE A 56 -3.20 18.53 -33.57
N VAL A 57 -1.94 18.50 -33.12
CA VAL A 57 -0.83 19.20 -33.79
C VAL A 57 -0.29 18.42 -34.99
N LEU A 58 -0.19 17.10 -34.89
CA LEU A 58 0.37 16.25 -35.94
C LEU A 58 -0.63 15.92 -37.06
N PHE A 59 -1.94 15.98 -36.80
CA PHE A 59 -2.97 15.68 -37.80
C PHE A 59 -2.95 16.60 -39.04
N PRO A 60 -2.90 17.95 -38.92
CA PRO A 60 -2.80 18.81 -40.10
C PRO A 60 -1.47 18.64 -40.86
N LEU A 61 -0.37 18.35 -40.15
CA LEU A 61 0.94 18.08 -40.78
C LEU A 61 0.97 16.74 -41.54
N ARG A 62 0.28 15.71 -41.03
CA ARG A 62 0.11 14.41 -41.71
C ARG A 62 -0.80 14.54 -42.94
N LEU A 63 -1.82 15.41 -42.90
CA LEU A 63 -2.70 15.67 -44.05
C LEU A 63 -1.99 16.43 -45.19
N LEU A 64 -1.00 17.27 -44.85
CA LEU A 64 -0.12 17.96 -45.81
C LEU A 64 1.05 17.09 -46.34
N GLY A 65 1.13 15.82 -45.95
CA GLY A 65 2.14 14.88 -46.49
C GLY A 65 3.58 15.13 -46.02
N VAL A 66 3.79 15.96 -45.00
CA VAL A 66 5.12 16.35 -44.50
C VAL A 66 5.71 15.32 -43.53
N LEU A 67 4.88 14.45 -42.95
CA LEU A 67 5.30 13.41 -41.99
C LEU A 67 4.97 12.01 -42.50
N PRO A 68 5.89 11.03 -42.38
CA PRO A 68 5.61 9.66 -42.76
C PRO A 68 4.50 9.06 -41.88
N THR A 69 3.52 8.43 -42.51
CA THR A 69 2.51 7.61 -41.83
C THR A 69 3.19 6.40 -41.19
N PRO A 70 2.98 6.11 -39.90
CA PRO A 70 3.55 4.93 -39.29
C PRO A 70 2.92 3.68 -39.92
N SER A 71 3.75 2.90 -40.63
CA SER A 71 3.38 1.60 -41.16
C SER A 71 3.06 0.66 -39.98
N ALA A 72 1.80 0.22 -39.91
CA ALA A 72 1.35 -0.81 -38.99
C ALA A 72 1.88 -2.17 -39.49
N GLY A 73 3.14 -2.46 -39.18
CA GLY A 73 3.81 -3.58 -39.82
C GLY A 73 5.13 -3.99 -39.19
N SER A 74 5.16 -4.22 -37.88
CA SER A 74 6.03 -5.25 -37.32
C SER A 74 5.46 -5.75 -36.01
N LYS A 75 5.15 -7.05 -35.95
CA LYS A 75 5.18 -7.82 -34.71
C LYS A 75 6.55 -8.51 -34.68
N PRO A 76 7.63 -7.93 -34.12
CA PRO A 76 8.85 -8.69 -33.93
C PRO A 76 8.86 -9.29 -32.51
N GLU A 77 9.14 -10.60 -32.44
CA GLU A 77 9.82 -11.26 -31.32
C GLU A 77 9.14 -11.35 -29.93
N LEU A 78 7.80 -11.34 -29.82
CA LEU A 78 7.17 -11.58 -28.51
C LEU A 78 7.37 -13.02 -27.99
N ASP A 79 7.31 -14.02 -28.87
CA ASP A 79 7.35 -15.43 -28.47
C ASP A 79 8.78 -15.91 -28.13
N LYS A 80 9.81 -15.28 -28.70
CA LYS A 80 11.21 -15.67 -28.47
C LYS A 80 11.77 -15.21 -27.12
N LYS A 81 11.11 -14.25 -26.46
CA LYS A 81 11.50 -13.73 -25.13
C LYS A 81 10.85 -14.44 -23.94
N MET A 82 9.75 -15.19 -24.11
CA MET A 82 9.16 -15.94 -22.99
C MET A 82 10.08 -17.06 -22.48
N THR A 83 10.90 -17.63 -23.37
CA THR A 83 11.91 -18.65 -23.03
C THR A 83 13.21 -18.07 -22.46
N GLY A 84 13.45 -16.76 -22.63
CA GLY A 84 14.65 -16.05 -22.17
C GLY A 84 14.53 -15.35 -20.82
N LEU A 85 13.37 -15.39 -20.15
CA LEU A 85 13.19 -14.77 -18.83
C LEU A 85 14.03 -15.48 -17.76
N THR A 86 14.70 -14.69 -16.93
CA THR A 86 15.40 -15.20 -15.75
C THR A 86 14.41 -15.81 -14.75
N SER A 87 14.87 -16.74 -13.91
CA SER A 87 14.01 -17.37 -12.89
C SER A 87 13.35 -16.33 -11.96
N GLY A 88 14.07 -15.25 -11.65
CA GLY A 88 13.54 -14.13 -10.84
C GLY A 88 12.41 -13.38 -11.54
N GLU A 89 12.55 -13.06 -12.82
CA GLU A 89 11.50 -12.38 -13.60
C GLU A 89 10.25 -13.25 -13.76
N LYS A 90 10.41 -14.56 -13.96
CA LYS A 90 9.28 -15.51 -13.99
C LYS A 90 8.48 -15.50 -12.69
N THR A 91 9.18 -15.54 -11.55
CA THR A 91 8.56 -15.48 -10.22
C THR A 91 7.79 -14.17 -10.01
N VAL A 92 8.35 -13.04 -10.47
CA VAL A 92 7.69 -11.73 -10.37
C VAL A 92 6.44 -11.68 -11.25
N LEU A 93 6.52 -12.19 -12.49
CA LEU A 93 5.40 -12.24 -13.43
C LEU A 93 4.23 -13.06 -12.86
N GLU A 94 4.50 -14.28 -12.39
CA GLU A 94 3.51 -15.16 -11.75
C GLU A 94 2.87 -14.47 -10.53
N SER A 95 3.68 -13.79 -9.71
CA SER A 95 3.19 -13.07 -8.53
C SER A 95 2.26 -11.91 -8.90
N ILE A 96 2.54 -11.18 -9.98
CA ILE A 96 1.67 -10.10 -10.49
C ILE A 96 0.35 -10.69 -10.99
N GLU A 97 0.39 -11.78 -11.75
CA GLU A 97 -0.81 -12.45 -12.27
C GLU A 97 -1.67 -13.00 -11.12
N ARG A 98 -1.06 -13.66 -10.13
CA ARG A 98 -1.73 -14.17 -8.92
C ARG A 98 -2.33 -13.06 -8.07
N LYS A 99 -1.68 -11.89 -7.99
CA LYS A 99 -2.21 -10.72 -7.28
C LYS A 99 -3.42 -10.11 -8.00
N THR A 100 -3.37 -10.05 -9.32
CA THR A 100 -4.40 -9.41 -10.16
C THR A 100 -5.64 -10.29 -10.35
N SER A 101 -5.51 -11.61 -10.24
CA SER A 101 -6.65 -12.53 -10.29
C SER A 101 -7.57 -12.42 -9.07
N LYS A 102 -7.09 -11.81 -7.98
CA LYS A 102 -7.84 -11.63 -6.74
C LYS A 102 -8.50 -10.26 -6.71
N ILE A 103 -9.66 -10.19 -6.05
CA ILE A 103 -10.29 -8.92 -5.72
C ILE A 103 -9.32 -8.13 -4.84
N GLY A 104 -9.09 -6.88 -5.19
CA GLY A 104 -8.36 -5.95 -4.34
C GLY A 104 -9.14 -4.67 -4.07
N PHE A 105 -8.63 -3.92 -3.10
CA PHE A 105 -9.22 -2.68 -2.64
C PHE A 105 -8.23 -1.54 -2.78
N GLU A 106 -8.75 -0.33 -2.90
CA GLU A 106 -7.94 0.86 -2.65
C GLU A 106 -7.77 1.05 -1.16
N CYS A 107 -6.54 0.99 -0.71
CA CYS A 107 -6.19 0.96 0.69
C CYS A 107 -5.43 2.21 1.09
N LYS A 108 -5.67 2.64 2.32
CA LYS A 108 -4.84 3.61 3.02
C LYS A 108 -4.53 3.08 4.41
N ILE A 109 -3.23 2.93 4.68
CA ILE A 109 -2.72 2.53 5.99
C ILE A 109 -2.20 3.78 6.70
N ARG A 110 -2.66 4.01 7.93
CA ARG A 110 -2.19 5.11 8.78
C ARG A 110 -1.76 4.59 10.13
N PHE A 111 -0.66 5.13 10.59
CA PHE A 111 -0.10 4.91 11.91
C PHE A 111 0.04 6.25 12.61
N VAL A 112 -0.41 6.32 13.86
CA VAL A 112 -0.27 7.48 14.73
C VAL A 112 0.33 7.01 16.04
N TYR A 113 1.41 7.65 16.46
CA TYR A 113 1.99 7.47 17.78
C TYR A 113 1.85 8.78 18.55
N THR A 114 1.22 8.70 19.72
CA THR A 114 0.89 9.84 20.57
C THR A 114 1.21 9.50 22.03
N GLY A 115 1.49 10.51 22.84
CA GLY A 115 1.78 10.34 24.25
C GLY A 115 2.13 11.67 24.93
N LYS A 116 2.21 11.66 26.26
CA LYS A 116 2.66 12.83 27.01
C LYS A 116 4.09 13.19 26.64
N ARG A 117 4.43 14.49 26.62
CA ARG A 117 5.77 14.98 26.21
C ARG A 117 6.91 14.36 27.02
N THR A 118 6.66 14.00 28.27
CA THR A 118 7.63 13.36 29.19
C THR A 118 7.90 11.89 28.85
N ALA A 119 6.92 11.18 28.31
CA ALA A 119 7.03 9.76 27.98
C ALA A 119 7.28 9.51 26.47
N PHE A 120 6.96 10.49 25.62
CA PHE A 120 6.99 10.35 24.17
C PHE A 120 8.41 10.14 23.62
N ASN A 121 8.69 8.93 23.17
CA ASN A 121 9.92 8.57 22.48
C ASN A 121 9.65 8.11 21.03
N LYS A 122 9.73 9.07 20.11
CA LYS A 122 9.53 8.83 18.67
C LYS A 122 10.47 7.75 18.13
N GLY A 123 11.76 7.78 18.51
CA GLY A 123 12.76 6.87 17.97
C GLY A 123 12.49 5.42 18.34
N LYS A 124 12.20 5.17 19.61
CA LYS A 124 11.91 3.83 20.15
C LYS A 124 10.71 3.18 19.47
N VAL A 125 9.59 3.90 19.40
CA VAL A 125 8.31 3.29 18.96
C VAL A 125 8.15 3.33 17.45
N ALA A 126 8.40 4.48 16.81
CA ALA A 126 8.16 4.61 15.37
C ALA A 126 9.15 3.78 14.54
N ALA A 127 10.44 3.72 14.92
CA ALA A 127 11.42 2.91 14.20
C ALA A 127 11.12 1.41 14.33
N ALA A 128 10.74 0.96 15.53
CA ALA A 128 10.38 -0.43 15.77
C ALA A 128 9.12 -0.83 14.98
N PHE A 129 8.11 0.04 14.93
CA PHE A 129 6.92 -0.17 14.10
C PHE A 129 7.28 -0.28 12.61
N ILE A 130 8.11 0.63 12.09
CA ILE A 130 8.57 0.57 10.69
C ILE A 130 9.34 -0.73 10.42
N GLY A 131 10.18 -1.16 11.36
CA GLY A 131 10.89 -2.44 11.28
C GLY A 131 9.94 -3.64 11.21
N ALA A 132 8.88 -3.65 12.02
CA ALA A 132 7.86 -4.68 11.99
C ALA A 132 7.11 -4.73 10.65
N ILE A 133 6.74 -3.57 10.08
CA ILE A 133 6.09 -3.52 8.74
C ILE A 133 7.05 -3.95 7.63
N LYS A 134 8.35 -3.66 7.76
CA LYS A 134 9.35 -4.04 6.75
C LYS A 134 9.48 -5.56 6.58
N GLN A 135 9.06 -6.37 7.55
CA GLN A 135 9.05 -7.83 7.45
C GLN A 135 8.10 -8.35 6.38
N PHE A 136 7.08 -7.58 5.99
CA PHE A 136 6.16 -7.93 4.90
C PHE A 136 6.69 -7.55 3.51
N ASN A 137 7.87 -6.91 3.45
CA ASN A 137 8.44 -6.48 2.18
C ASN A 137 9.32 -7.57 1.60
N THR A 138 9.16 -7.84 0.31
CA THR A 138 10.10 -8.66 -0.46
C THR A 138 11.05 -7.74 -1.22
N TYR A 139 12.33 -8.14 -1.36
CA TYR A 139 13.35 -7.28 -1.99
C TYR A 139 13.06 -6.99 -3.46
N ASN A 140 12.61 -8.00 -4.21
CA ASN A 140 12.33 -7.93 -5.65
C ASN A 140 10.87 -7.57 -5.99
N MET A 141 9.99 -7.35 -5.00
CA MET A 141 8.56 -7.11 -5.22
C MET A 141 8.03 -5.94 -4.37
N GLN A 142 6.73 -5.96 -4.07
CA GLN A 142 6.02 -4.92 -3.33
C GLN A 142 6.68 -4.62 -1.97
N SER A 143 6.78 -3.33 -1.65
CA SER A 143 7.26 -2.86 -0.35
C SER A 143 6.35 -1.75 0.19
N LEU A 144 5.97 -1.88 1.45
CA LEU A 144 5.32 -0.83 2.23
C LEU A 144 6.40 0.05 2.86
N LYS A 145 6.34 1.35 2.54
CA LYS A 145 7.26 2.37 3.05
C LYS A 145 6.47 3.54 3.65
N PRO A 146 6.88 4.06 4.82
CA PRO A 146 6.27 5.26 5.37
C PRO A 146 6.58 6.47 4.47
N ASP A 147 5.58 7.34 4.29
CA ASP A 147 5.78 8.59 3.56
C ASP A 147 6.36 9.68 4.48
N PHE A 148 7.64 9.95 4.30
CA PHE A 148 8.34 11.01 5.01
C PHE A 148 8.20 12.39 4.36
N LYS A 149 7.75 12.48 3.10
CA LYS A 149 7.71 13.74 2.36
C LYS A 149 6.43 14.51 2.64
N LYS A 150 5.26 13.89 2.42
CA LYS A 150 3.96 14.58 2.59
C LYS A 150 3.45 14.43 4.02
N THR A 151 3.47 13.22 4.57
CA THR A 151 2.98 12.96 5.94
C THR A 151 4.06 13.03 7.02
N GLY A 152 5.35 12.99 6.64
CA GLY A 152 6.45 13.02 7.59
C GLY A 152 6.65 14.37 8.26
N ILE A 153 7.07 14.30 9.53
CA ILE A 153 7.55 15.44 10.31
C ILE A 153 9.02 15.63 9.94
N SER A 154 9.29 16.48 8.95
CA SER A 154 10.64 16.74 8.45
C SER A 154 11.29 17.95 9.13
N GLY A 155 12.56 17.79 9.49
CA GLY A 155 13.43 18.87 9.96
C GLY A 155 14.23 19.56 8.85
N SER A 156 14.17 19.06 7.61
CA SER A 156 15.02 19.51 6.50
C SER A 156 14.68 20.93 6.02
N ILE A 157 13.42 21.34 6.14
CA ILE A 157 13.00 22.71 5.82
C ILE A 157 12.90 23.48 7.14
N ILE A 158 13.86 24.36 7.38
CA ILE A 158 14.03 25.10 8.64
C ILE A 158 12.95 26.19 8.79
N LEU A 159 12.54 26.81 7.69
CA LEU A 159 11.53 27.87 7.70
C LEU A 159 10.17 27.36 8.20
N PHE A 160 9.62 28.03 9.22
CA PHE A 160 8.35 27.70 9.88
C PHE A 160 8.18 26.22 10.26
N LYS A 161 9.29 25.57 10.63
CA LYS A 161 9.33 24.13 10.93
C LYS A 161 8.26 23.72 11.94
N ASP A 162 8.13 24.45 13.04
CA ASP A 162 7.21 24.08 14.12
C ASP A 162 5.74 24.27 13.73
N LYS A 163 5.42 25.40 13.06
CA LYS A 163 4.08 25.67 12.54
C LYS A 163 3.66 24.59 11.53
N ARG A 164 4.49 24.34 10.52
CA ARG A 164 4.25 23.30 9.49
C ARG A 164 4.10 21.91 10.11
N ASN A 165 4.97 21.55 11.05
CA ASN A 165 4.92 20.25 11.69
C ASN A 165 3.69 20.09 12.57
N ASN A 166 3.25 21.14 13.28
CA ASN A 166 2.01 21.13 14.03
C ASN A 166 0.79 21.03 13.13
N GLU A 167 0.74 21.77 12.01
CA GLU A 167 -0.33 21.64 11.02
C GLU A 167 -0.43 20.21 10.47
N ARG A 168 0.70 19.58 10.13
CA ARG A 168 0.74 18.18 9.67
C ARG A 168 0.27 17.19 10.74
N LYS A 169 0.70 17.36 12.00
CA LYS A 169 0.23 16.53 13.12
C LYS A 169 -1.28 16.66 13.32
N THR A 170 -1.79 17.89 13.33
CA THR A 170 -3.22 18.18 13.46
C THR A 170 -4.01 17.60 12.29
N ALA A 171 -3.51 17.74 11.06
CA ALA A 171 -4.12 17.15 9.88
C ALA A 171 -4.17 15.62 9.95
N LEU A 172 -3.10 14.98 10.45
CA LEU A 172 -3.04 13.53 10.61
C LEU A 172 -4.06 13.04 11.63
N ILE A 173 -4.16 13.68 12.81
CA ILE A 173 -5.16 13.34 13.83
C ILE A 173 -6.58 13.58 13.32
N ARG A 174 -6.83 14.71 12.64
CA ARG A 174 -8.13 15.01 12.03
C ARG A 174 -8.52 13.96 11.00
N ALA A 175 -7.58 13.58 10.13
CA ALA A 175 -7.79 12.54 9.13
C ALA A 175 -8.01 11.16 9.75
N TYR A 176 -7.30 10.84 10.84
CA TYR A 176 -7.48 9.61 11.61
C TYR A 176 -8.90 9.52 12.16
N ARG A 177 -9.37 10.58 12.84
CA ARG A 177 -10.72 10.69 13.40
C ARG A 177 -11.81 10.62 12.32
N ALA A 178 -11.65 11.37 11.23
CA ALA A 178 -12.61 11.42 10.14
C ALA A 178 -12.51 10.25 9.14
N ARG A 179 -11.58 9.31 9.34
CA ARG A 179 -11.27 8.21 8.40
C ARG A 179 -11.07 8.69 6.95
N SER A 180 -10.50 9.88 6.77
CA SER A 180 -10.49 10.59 5.46
C SER A 180 -9.63 9.96 4.36
N ALA A 181 -10.24 9.59 3.25
CA ALA A 181 -9.55 9.04 2.09
C ALA A 181 -8.53 9.97 1.42
N GLY A 182 -8.74 11.29 1.48
CA GLY A 182 -8.02 12.27 0.65
C GLY A 182 -6.78 12.88 1.31
N VAL A 183 -6.73 12.91 2.64
CA VAL A 183 -5.63 13.56 3.37
C VAL A 183 -4.43 12.61 3.52
N GLY A 184 -3.21 13.12 3.24
CA GLY A 184 -1.95 12.40 3.40
C GLY A 184 -1.49 11.67 2.14
N LEU A 185 -1.00 10.44 2.28
CA LEU A 185 -0.54 9.61 1.16
C LEU A 185 -1.70 9.29 0.20
N ALA A 186 -1.44 9.13 -1.09
CA ALA A 186 -2.44 8.62 -2.03
C ALA A 186 -2.85 7.20 -1.64
N ARG A 187 -4.06 6.79 -2.03
CA ARG A 187 -4.50 5.40 -1.85
C ARG A 187 -3.67 4.51 -2.78
N PHE A 188 -3.47 3.27 -2.37
CA PHE A 188 -2.76 2.29 -3.18
C PHE A 188 -3.52 0.98 -3.18
N PHE A 189 -3.37 0.22 -4.26
CA PHE A 189 -4.09 -1.03 -4.43
C PHE A 189 -3.47 -2.14 -3.59
N MET A 190 -4.31 -2.95 -2.95
CA MET A 190 -3.90 -4.13 -2.21
C MET A 190 -4.90 -5.27 -2.44
N SER A 191 -4.41 -6.49 -2.67
CA SER A 191 -5.29 -7.66 -2.81
C SER A 191 -5.87 -8.09 -1.45
N THR A 192 -6.95 -8.88 -1.48
CA THR A 192 -7.52 -9.50 -0.27
C THR A 192 -6.50 -10.33 0.51
N GLU A 193 -5.58 -11.01 -0.17
CA GLU A 193 -4.53 -11.79 0.48
C GLU A 193 -3.52 -10.91 1.21
N GLU A 194 -3.03 -9.84 0.56
CA GLU A 194 -2.11 -8.90 1.20
C GLU A 194 -2.75 -8.21 2.41
N LEU A 195 -4.04 -7.86 2.31
CA LEU A 195 -4.80 -7.31 3.43
C LEU A 195 -4.96 -8.34 4.55
N ALA A 196 -5.25 -9.58 4.19
CA ALA A 196 -5.31 -10.68 5.14
C ALA A 196 -3.97 -10.85 5.86
N THR A 197 -2.84 -10.84 5.16
CA THR A 197 -1.52 -10.98 5.81
C THR A 197 -1.22 -9.85 6.79
N LEU A 198 -1.69 -8.62 6.51
CA LEU A 198 -1.51 -7.48 7.43
C LEU A 198 -2.48 -7.51 8.62
N TRP A 199 -3.71 -8.01 8.41
CA TRP A 199 -4.75 -8.03 9.43
C TRP A 199 -4.70 -9.27 10.33
N HIS A 200 -4.31 -10.43 9.80
CA HIS A 200 -4.30 -11.67 10.55
C HIS A 200 -3.17 -11.66 11.56
N PHE A 201 -3.57 -11.77 12.82
CA PHE A 201 -2.64 -11.92 13.91
C PHE A 201 -1.99 -13.31 13.85
N PRO A 202 -0.68 -13.42 14.13
CA PRO A 202 -0.04 -14.74 14.21
C PRO A 202 -0.80 -15.57 15.24
N ILE A 203 -1.10 -16.82 14.89
CA ILE A 203 -1.67 -17.77 15.83
C ILE A 203 -0.65 -17.94 16.97
N LEU A 204 -1.02 -17.47 18.17
CA LEU A 204 -0.12 -17.27 19.32
C LEU A 204 0.47 -18.57 19.88
N LEU A 205 0.04 -19.75 19.40
CA LEU A 205 0.65 -21.03 19.73
C LEU A 205 2.18 -21.04 19.49
N GLN A 206 2.66 -20.30 18.48
CA GLN A 206 4.08 -20.23 18.16
C GLN A 206 4.77 -18.95 18.68
N ALA A 207 4.01 -17.90 19.00
CA ALA A 207 4.54 -16.61 19.44
C ALA A 207 3.99 -16.25 20.82
N LYS A 208 4.54 -16.85 21.88
CA LYS A 208 4.23 -16.50 23.27
C LYS A 208 4.78 -15.10 23.55
N SER A 209 4.00 -14.06 23.25
CA SER A 209 4.26 -12.72 23.79
C SER A 209 3.69 -12.69 25.21
N PRO A 210 4.52 -12.68 26.27
CA PRO A 210 4.04 -12.76 27.65
C PRO A 210 3.17 -11.57 28.06
N ALA A 211 3.25 -10.45 27.33
CA ALA A 211 2.49 -9.24 27.60
C ALA A 211 1.06 -9.26 27.01
N LEU A 212 0.73 -10.19 26.11
CA LEU A 212 -0.58 -10.23 25.47
C LEU A 212 -1.53 -11.14 26.25
N ARG A 213 -2.45 -10.55 27.03
CA ARG A 213 -3.56 -11.29 27.64
C ARG A 213 -4.72 -11.39 26.65
N ILE A 214 -5.07 -12.62 26.26
CA ILE A 214 -6.29 -12.86 25.50
C ILE A 214 -7.46 -12.75 26.49
N THR A 215 -8.45 -11.92 26.17
CA THR A 215 -9.74 -12.01 26.84
C THR A 215 -10.50 -13.14 26.18
N GLU A 216 -10.73 -14.23 26.90
CA GLU A 216 -11.56 -15.32 26.39
C GLU A 216 -12.95 -14.78 26.06
N SER A 217 -13.43 -15.08 24.85
CA SER A 217 -14.80 -14.75 24.50
C SER A 217 -15.72 -15.61 25.36
N LYS A 218 -16.45 -14.99 26.28
CA LYS A 218 -17.56 -15.67 26.96
C LYS A 218 -18.66 -15.90 25.92
N LYS A 219 -18.75 -17.11 25.38
CA LYS A 219 -19.96 -17.56 24.68
C LYS A 219 -20.97 -17.92 25.75
N GLN A 220 -22.03 -17.14 25.87
CA GLN A 220 -23.20 -17.56 26.64
C GLN A 220 -24.06 -18.43 25.74
N GLU A 221 -24.59 -19.52 26.28
CA GLU A 221 -25.67 -20.25 25.62
C GLU A 221 -26.88 -19.32 25.47
N ALA A 222 -27.67 -19.55 24.42
CA ALA A 222 -28.86 -18.76 24.20
C ALA A 222 -29.79 -18.86 25.43
N PRO A 223 -30.45 -17.77 25.87
CA PRO A 223 -31.34 -17.81 27.02
C PRO A 223 -32.41 -18.88 26.81
N SER A 224 -32.73 -19.68 27.83
CA SER A 224 -33.72 -20.77 27.74
C SER A 224 -35.17 -20.30 27.48
N TYR A 225 -35.41 -18.99 27.40
CA TYR A 225 -36.74 -18.37 27.24
C TYR A 225 -37.05 -17.90 25.81
N ILE A 226 -36.20 -18.20 24.82
CA ILE A 226 -36.54 -17.89 23.43
C ILE A 226 -37.72 -18.78 23.01
N PRO A 227 -38.81 -18.21 22.46
CA PRO A 227 -39.88 -19.01 21.89
C PRO A 227 -39.29 -19.89 20.77
N PHE A 228 -39.49 -21.20 20.89
CA PHE A 228 -39.31 -22.10 19.76
C PHE A 228 -40.52 -21.90 18.83
N GLU A 229 -40.26 -21.64 17.55
CA GLU A 229 -41.25 -21.92 16.50
C GLU A 229 -41.42 -23.43 16.33
#